data_AF-A0A3D2X4S3-F1
#
_entry.id   AF-A0A3D2X4S3-F1
#
_cell.length_a   1.000
_cell.length_b   1.000
_cell.length_c   1.000
_cell.angle_alpha   90.00
_cell.angle_beta   90.00
_cell.angle_gamma   90.00
#
_symmetry.space_group_name_H-M   'P 1'
#
loop_
_entity.id
_entity.type
_entity.pdbx_description
1 polymer ?
#
loop_
_entity_poly.entity_id
_entity_poly.type
_entity_poly.pdbx_seq_one_letter_code
_entity_poly.pdbx_strand_id
1 'polypeptide(L)'
;MIFMSDYKNALTKIYISKEMEERVMREVKTKVTKTKQQRTIGRRWLLLAVMVACVALSLGILVLPKLTKGTKEQVQIPNPIVETDDIKTLKESVSFPLKVPTVVPEGYEVIDTSVIGGTIAQITYSNGTNNITYRMAEGTDDISGEYNTYEKLREITVDGQNVLLKGNNDGYQVATWTDGTYTYSITSGSPLREKQIVQMIEGIQ
;
A
#
# COMPACT_ATOMS: atom_id res chain seq x y z
N MET A 1 -0.70 0.18 28.86
CA MET A 1 -1.68 -0.88 28.49
C MET A 1 -3.08 -0.28 28.27
N ILE A 2 -3.18 0.90 27.62
CA ILE A 2 -4.44 1.65 27.44
C ILE A 2 -4.91 1.57 25.97
N PHE A 3 -3.98 1.42 25.02
CA PHE A 3 -4.26 1.36 23.59
C PHE A 3 -5.08 0.14 23.13
N MET A 4 -4.93 -1.03 23.79
CA MET A 4 -5.74 -2.22 23.52
C MET A 4 -7.16 -2.12 24.08
N SER A 5 -7.41 -1.23 25.05
CA SER A 5 -8.74 -1.02 25.64
C SER A 5 -9.64 -0.25 24.68
N ASP A 6 -9.11 0.81 24.07
CA ASP A 6 -9.86 1.65 23.14
C ASP A 6 -10.11 0.93 21.80
N TYR A 7 -9.15 0.11 21.35
CA TYR A 7 -9.31 -0.76 20.20
C TYR A 7 -10.39 -1.84 20.42
N LYS A 8 -10.40 -2.47 21.59
CA LYS A 8 -11.46 -3.43 21.95
C LYS A 8 -12.83 -2.75 22.06
N ASN A 9 -12.88 -1.53 22.59
CA ASN A 9 -14.11 -0.73 22.68
C ASN A 9 -14.66 -0.34 21.29
N ALA A 10 -13.79 0.00 20.35
CA ALA A 10 -14.17 0.29 18.97
C ALA A 10 -14.66 -0.97 18.24
N LEU A 11 -14.01 -2.12 18.45
CA LEU A 11 -14.45 -3.41 17.89
C LEU A 11 -15.74 -3.93 18.50
N THR A 12 -16.02 -3.66 19.79
CA THR A 12 -17.30 -4.05 20.40
C THR A 12 -18.51 -3.28 19.87
N LYS A 13 -18.31 -2.13 19.20
CA LYS A 13 -19.38 -1.38 18.51
C LYS A 13 -19.80 -2.01 17.17
N ILE A 14 -18.97 -2.87 16.59
CA ILE A 14 -19.32 -3.68 15.42
C ILE A 14 -19.70 -5.06 15.97
N TYR A 15 -20.93 -5.19 16.45
CA TYR A 15 -21.39 -6.40 17.11
C TYR A 15 -21.44 -7.57 16.12
N ILE A 16 -20.39 -8.40 16.09
CA ILE A 16 -20.44 -9.70 15.42
C ILE A 16 -21.22 -10.62 16.35
N SER A 17 -22.44 -10.98 15.97
CA SER A 17 -23.23 -11.93 16.76
C SER A 17 -22.49 -13.28 16.81
N LYS A 18 -22.62 -14.02 17.93
CA LYS A 18 -22.04 -15.37 18.05
C LYS A 18 -22.43 -16.28 16.89
N GLU A 19 -23.62 -16.09 16.33
CA GLU A 19 -24.09 -16.83 15.15
C GLU A 19 -23.30 -16.48 13.88
N MET A 20 -22.96 -15.20 13.67
CA MET A 20 -22.14 -14.74 12.55
C MET A 20 -20.71 -15.30 12.67
N GLU A 21 -20.15 -15.30 13.87
CA GLU A 21 -18.84 -15.90 14.16
C GLU A 21 -18.83 -17.41 13.86
N GLU A 22 -19.85 -18.14 14.32
CA GLU A 22 -19.99 -19.57 14.04
C GLU A 22 -20.18 -19.86 12.55
N ARG A 23 -20.94 -19.03 11.83
CA ARG A 23 -21.11 -19.17 10.37
C ARG A 23 -19.79 -18.95 9.64
N VAL A 24 -19.04 -17.89 9.98
CA VAL A 24 -17.73 -17.62 9.38
C VAL A 24 -16.75 -18.76 9.68
N MET A 25 -16.69 -19.24 10.93
CA MET A 25 -15.81 -20.34 11.32
C MET A 25 -16.19 -21.66 10.63
N ARG A 26 -17.48 -21.91 10.39
CA ARG A 26 -17.97 -23.06 9.64
C ARG A 26 -17.60 -22.96 8.16
N GLU A 27 -17.76 -21.79 7.54
CA GLU A 27 -17.39 -21.55 6.14
C GLU A 27 -15.87 -21.64 5.91
N VAL A 28 -15.07 -21.10 6.83
CA VAL A 28 -13.61 -21.21 6.78
C VAL A 28 -13.18 -22.67 6.93
N LYS A 29 -13.71 -23.41 7.92
CA LYS A 29 -13.39 -24.85 8.09
C LYS A 29 -13.84 -25.68 6.89
N THR A 30 -15.00 -25.40 6.29
CA THR A 30 -15.48 -26.13 5.10
C THR A 30 -14.70 -25.79 3.83
N LYS A 31 -14.28 -24.53 3.63
CA LYS A 31 -13.37 -24.17 2.54
C LYS A 31 -12.00 -24.83 2.71
N VAL A 32 -11.42 -24.78 3.91
CA VAL A 32 -10.12 -25.40 4.21
C VAL A 32 -10.17 -26.93 4.01
N THR A 33 -11.23 -27.61 4.45
CA THR A 33 -11.38 -29.07 4.25
C THR A 33 -11.61 -29.45 2.79
N LYS A 34 -12.44 -28.71 2.04
CA LYS A 34 -12.62 -28.93 0.58
C LYS A 34 -11.30 -28.74 -0.18
N THR A 35 -10.53 -27.69 0.12
CA THR A 35 -9.23 -27.44 -0.52
C THR A 35 -8.19 -28.52 -0.18
N LYS A 36 -8.20 -29.07 1.04
CA LYS A 36 -7.28 -30.15 1.45
C LYS A 36 -7.67 -31.50 0.84
N GLN A 37 -8.96 -31.80 0.71
CA GLN A 37 -9.49 -33.01 0.08
C GLN A 37 -9.27 -33.02 -1.44
N GLN A 38 -9.34 -31.85 -2.09
CA GLN A 38 -9.10 -31.72 -3.53
C GLN A 38 -7.63 -31.94 -3.92
N ARG A 39 -6.67 -31.61 -3.04
CA ARG A 39 -5.23 -31.80 -3.27
C ARG A 39 -4.75 -33.25 -3.12
N THR A 40 -5.44 -34.11 -2.38
CA THR A 40 -4.99 -35.50 -2.12
C THR A 40 -5.65 -36.54 -3.03
N ILE A 41 -6.86 -36.30 -3.53
CA ILE A 41 -7.60 -37.28 -4.35
C ILE A 41 -7.14 -37.27 -5.83
N GLY A 42 -6.78 -36.10 -6.38
CA GLY A 42 -6.43 -35.96 -7.80
C GLY A 42 -5.12 -36.62 -8.24
N ARG A 43 -4.16 -36.86 -7.35
CA ARG A 43 -2.81 -37.31 -7.74
C ARG A 43 -2.68 -38.83 -7.94
N ARG A 44 -3.65 -39.64 -7.49
CA ARG A 44 -3.59 -41.12 -7.60
C ARG A 44 -4.53 -41.72 -8.66
N TRP A 45 -5.48 -40.94 -9.18
CA TRP A 45 -6.49 -41.42 -10.14
C TRP A 45 -6.34 -40.81 -11.56
N LEU A 46 -5.37 -39.93 -11.75
CA LEU A 46 -5.05 -39.30 -13.04
C LEU A 46 -4.23 -40.22 -13.98
N LEU A 47 -3.76 -41.39 -13.52
CA LEU A 47 -2.98 -42.34 -14.34
C LEU A 47 -3.83 -43.42 -15.05
N LEU A 48 -5.11 -43.59 -14.71
CA LEU A 48 -5.95 -44.67 -15.29
C LEU A 48 -7.10 -44.19 -16.18
N ALA A 49 -7.39 -42.88 -16.25
CA ALA A 49 -8.54 -42.35 -16.99
C ALA A 49 -8.21 -41.77 -18.39
N VAL A 50 -6.94 -41.76 -18.81
CA VAL A 50 -6.52 -41.24 -20.13
C VAL A 50 -6.82 -42.24 -21.27
N MET A 51 -7.01 -43.53 -20.98
CA MET A 51 -7.15 -44.59 -21.99
C MET A 51 -8.58 -44.88 -22.49
N VAL A 52 -9.65 -44.32 -21.89
CA VAL A 52 -11.05 -44.69 -22.24
C VAL A 52 -11.86 -43.56 -22.89
N ALA A 53 -11.45 -42.30 -22.75
CA ALA A 53 -12.24 -41.16 -23.25
C ALA A 53 -11.99 -40.79 -24.73
N CYS A 54 -10.96 -41.34 -25.39
CA CYS A 54 -10.68 -41.05 -26.81
C CYS A 54 -11.61 -41.77 -27.81
N VAL A 55 -12.46 -42.69 -27.35
CA VAL A 55 -13.26 -43.54 -28.25
C VAL A 55 -14.76 -43.18 -28.29
N ALA A 56 -15.26 -42.32 -27.39
CA ALA A 56 -16.71 -42.14 -27.20
C ALA A 56 -17.28 -40.73 -27.52
N LEU A 57 -16.51 -39.79 -28.06
CA LEU A 57 -17.00 -38.42 -28.36
C LEU A 57 -16.90 -38.04 -29.85
N SER A 58 -16.94 -39.02 -30.76
CA SER A 58 -16.97 -38.78 -32.21
C SER A 58 -18.37 -38.66 -32.83
N LEU A 59 -19.47 -38.74 -32.06
CA LEU A 59 -20.83 -38.68 -32.62
C LEU A 59 -21.78 -37.88 -31.71
N GLY A 60 -21.86 -36.57 -31.93
CA GLY A 60 -22.77 -35.70 -31.17
C GLY A 60 -22.74 -34.23 -31.57
N ILE A 61 -22.60 -33.93 -32.86
CA ILE A 61 -22.77 -32.57 -33.39
C ILE A 61 -24.22 -32.44 -33.89
N LEU A 62 -25.12 -31.92 -33.06
CA LEU A 62 -26.30 -31.20 -33.56
C LEU A 62 -26.95 -30.32 -32.47
N VAL A 63 -26.96 -29.01 -32.77
CA VAL A 63 -27.78 -27.91 -32.24
C VAL A 63 -27.61 -27.51 -30.77
N LEU A 64 -26.75 -26.51 -30.54
CA LEU A 64 -26.93 -25.55 -29.43
C LEU A 64 -26.97 -24.13 -29.99
N PRO A 65 -27.98 -23.31 -29.63
CA PRO A 65 -28.04 -21.92 -30.03
C PRO A 65 -26.87 -21.17 -29.39
N LYS A 66 -26.27 -20.24 -30.16
CA LYS A 66 -25.19 -19.38 -29.67
C LYS A 66 -25.68 -18.59 -28.45
N LEU A 67 -25.33 -19.05 -27.26
CA LEU A 67 -25.34 -18.25 -26.05
C LEU A 67 -24.27 -17.17 -26.24
N THR A 68 -24.69 -16.00 -26.68
CA THR A 68 -23.94 -14.77 -26.52
C THR A 68 -23.67 -14.60 -25.04
N LYS A 69 -22.45 -14.97 -24.65
CA LYS A 69 -21.89 -14.72 -23.32
C LYS A 69 -22.00 -13.22 -23.11
N GLY A 70 -22.95 -12.78 -22.28
CA GLY A 70 -22.98 -11.40 -21.83
C GLY A 70 -21.63 -11.09 -21.23
N THR A 71 -20.87 -10.22 -21.89
CA THR A 71 -19.66 -9.63 -21.34
C THR A 71 -20.10 -8.92 -20.07
N LYS A 72 -19.85 -9.54 -18.92
CA LYS A 72 -19.89 -8.82 -17.66
C LYS A 72 -18.80 -7.78 -17.79
N GLU A 73 -19.17 -6.53 -18.05
CA GLU A 73 -18.27 -5.40 -17.90
C GLU A 73 -17.69 -5.50 -16.50
N GLN A 74 -16.42 -5.89 -16.42
CA GLN A 74 -15.70 -5.83 -15.16
C GLN A 74 -15.49 -4.34 -14.90
N VAL A 75 -16.27 -3.80 -13.96
CA VAL A 75 -16.04 -2.45 -13.45
C VAL A 75 -14.66 -2.47 -12.80
N GLN A 76 -13.65 -1.98 -13.54
CA GLN A 76 -12.30 -1.83 -13.01
C GLN A 76 -12.31 -0.63 -12.07
N ILE A 77 -12.10 -0.87 -10.78
CA ILE A 77 -11.89 0.20 -9.82
C ILE A 77 -10.58 0.89 -10.21
N PRO A 78 -10.57 2.20 -10.45
CA PRO A 78 -9.36 2.92 -10.86
C PRO A 78 -8.27 2.79 -9.77
N ASN A 79 -7.02 2.64 -10.20
CA ASN A 79 -5.87 2.65 -9.30
C ASN A 79 -5.80 4.04 -8.63
N PRO A 80 -5.76 4.14 -7.29
CA PRO A 80 -5.64 5.43 -6.61
C PRO A 80 -4.27 6.11 -6.86
N ILE A 81 -3.25 5.38 -7.30
CA ILE A 81 -1.93 5.94 -7.63
C ILE A 81 -1.87 6.23 -9.13
N VAL A 82 -1.60 7.48 -9.48
CA VAL A 82 -1.41 7.94 -10.86
C VAL A 82 0.03 8.44 -10.99
N GLU A 83 0.85 7.75 -11.78
CA GLU A 83 2.23 8.15 -12.08
C GLU A 83 2.27 9.40 -12.97
N THR A 84 3.28 10.22 -12.78
CA THR A 84 3.59 11.41 -13.58
C THR A 84 5.00 11.30 -14.14
N ASP A 85 5.23 11.89 -15.32
CA ASP A 85 6.50 11.74 -16.05
C ASP A 85 7.69 12.39 -15.31
N ASP A 86 7.44 13.50 -14.63
CA ASP A 86 8.45 14.27 -13.90
C ASP A 86 7.84 15.16 -12.81
N ILE A 87 8.71 15.82 -12.02
CA ILE A 87 8.30 16.76 -10.97
C ILE A 87 7.48 17.93 -11.53
N LYS A 88 7.72 18.34 -12.78
CA LYS A 88 6.97 19.47 -13.36
C LYS A 88 5.53 19.07 -13.61
N THR A 89 5.31 17.90 -14.21
CA THR A 89 3.99 17.31 -14.44
C THR A 89 3.30 17.00 -13.13
N LEU A 90 4.04 16.56 -12.10
CA LEU A 90 3.51 16.38 -10.75
C LEU A 90 2.96 17.69 -10.17
N LYS A 91 3.70 18.80 -10.31
CA LYS A 91 3.27 20.13 -9.86
C LYS A 91 2.00 20.60 -10.57
N GLU A 92 1.84 20.29 -11.85
CA GLU A 92 0.65 20.62 -12.65
C GLU A 92 -0.56 19.71 -12.31
N SER A 93 -0.32 18.53 -11.75
CA SER A 93 -1.35 17.53 -11.44
C SER A 93 -2.06 17.72 -10.10
N VAL A 94 -1.50 18.56 -9.21
CA VAL A 94 -2.06 18.83 -7.88
C VAL A 94 -2.64 20.24 -7.78
N SER A 95 -3.64 20.43 -6.92
CA SER A 95 -4.35 21.70 -6.75
C SER A 95 -3.67 22.70 -5.81
N PHE A 96 -2.45 22.38 -5.34
CA PHE A 96 -1.70 23.19 -4.37
C PHE A 96 -0.27 23.47 -4.86
N PRO A 97 0.38 24.55 -4.39
CA PRO A 97 1.76 24.87 -4.76
C PRO A 97 2.73 23.84 -4.14
N LEU A 98 2.96 22.74 -4.86
CA LEU A 98 3.84 21.67 -4.41
C LEU A 98 5.28 22.16 -4.25
N LYS A 99 5.76 22.10 -3.00
CA LYS A 99 7.15 22.34 -2.62
C LYS A 99 7.91 21.02 -2.62
N VAL A 100 9.15 21.01 -3.09
CA VAL A 100 9.95 19.79 -3.26
C VAL A 100 11.35 19.95 -2.66
N PRO A 101 11.92 18.90 -2.03
CA PRO A 101 13.32 18.91 -1.63
C PRO A 101 14.23 19.03 -2.85
N THR A 102 15.04 20.08 -2.90
CA THR A 102 16.09 20.29 -3.90
C THR A 102 17.43 19.69 -3.49
N VAL A 103 17.57 19.36 -2.21
CA VAL A 103 18.73 18.68 -1.62
C VAL A 103 18.29 17.32 -1.12
N VAL A 104 18.98 16.27 -1.55
CA VAL A 104 18.81 14.89 -1.09
C VAL A 104 20.17 14.29 -0.77
N PRO A 105 20.25 13.19 0.01
CA PRO A 105 21.51 12.53 0.28
C PRO A 105 22.26 12.15 -1.01
N GLU A 106 23.58 12.20 -0.97
CA GLU A 106 24.42 11.88 -2.13
C GLU A 106 24.07 10.53 -2.75
N GLY A 107 24.04 10.50 -4.08
CA GLY A 107 23.70 9.31 -4.88
C GLY A 107 22.21 9.02 -5.01
N TYR A 108 21.33 9.77 -4.35
CA TYR A 108 19.89 9.66 -4.56
C TYR A 108 19.42 10.51 -5.74
N GLU A 109 18.71 9.89 -6.68
CA GLU A 109 18.10 10.54 -7.83
C GLU A 109 16.60 10.23 -7.88
N VAL A 110 15.81 11.10 -8.50
CA VAL A 110 14.37 10.88 -8.67
C VAL A 110 14.16 9.68 -9.60
N ILE A 111 13.37 8.70 -9.14
CA ILE A 111 13.02 7.51 -9.94
C ILE A 111 11.53 7.35 -10.19
N ASP A 112 10.68 8.02 -9.41
CA ASP A 112 9.22 7.96 -9.53
C ASP A 112 8.58 9.25 -9.00
N THR A 113 7.53 9.69 -9.68
CA THR A 113 6.65 10.77 -9.23
C THR A 113 5.20 10.36 -9.44
N SER A 114 4.33 10.60 -8.46
CA SER A 114 2.94 10.16 -8.54
C SER A 114 2.00 10.98 -7.66
N VAL A 115 0.72 10.97 -8.01
CA VAL A 115 -0.38 11.49 -7.18
C VAL A 115 -1.18 10.32 -6.61
N ILE A 116 -1.34 10.28 -5.30
CA ILE A 116 -2.11 9.25 -4.58
C ILE A 116 -3.46 9.84 -4.20
N GLY A 117 -4.53 9.15 -4.58
CA GLY A 117 -5.92 9.52 -4.26
C GLY A 117 -6.30 10.92 -4.74
N GLY A 118 -5.60 11.45 -5.75
CA GLY A 118 -5.81 12.80 -6.27
C GLY A 118 -5.37 13.94 -5.33
N THR A 119 -4.77 13.65 -4.18
CA THR A 119 -4.56 14.65 -3.10
C THR A 119 -3.17 14.66 -2.50
N ILE A 120 -2.41 13.56 -2.62
CA ILE A 120 -1.07 13.45 -2.06
C ILE A 120 -0.06 13.40 -3.20
N ALA A 121 0.83 14.38 -3.25
CA ALA A 121 1.99 14.33 -4.13
C ALA A 121 3.06 13.40 -3.53
N GLN A 122 3.65 12.53 -4.34
CA GLN A 122 4.73 11.63 -3.95
C GLN A 122 5.92 11.76 -4.90
N ILE A 123 7.12 11.82 -4.33
CA ILE A 123 8.39 11.73 -5.06
C ILE A 123 9.23 10.63 -4.41
N THR A 124 9.71 9.68 -5.20
CA THR A 124 10.63 8.65 -4.73
C THR A 124 12.02 8.89 -5.32
N TYR A 125 13.00 8.96 -4.43
CA TYR A 125 14.41 9.04 -4.76
C TYR A 125 15.09 7.71 -4.47
N SER A 126 16.07 7.31 -5.29
CA SER A 126 16.82 6.06 -5.10
C SER A 126 18.30 6.24 -5.35
N ASN A 127 19.11 5.50 -4.60
CA ASN A 127 20.54 5.31 -4.88
C ASN A 127 20.85 3.92 -5.48
N GLY A 128 19.84 3.25 -6.04
CA GLY A 128 19.93 1.90 -6.59
C GLY A 128 19.87 0.78 -5.56
N THR A 129 20.03 1.07 -4.26
CA THR A 129 19.91 0.07 -3.17
C THR A 129 18.74 0.39 -2.23
N ASN A 130 18.56 1.66 -1.89
CA ASN A 130 17.57 2.14 -0.94
C ASN A 130 16.77 3.28 -1.56
N ASN A 131 15.53 3.44 -1.07
CA ASN A 131 14.64 4.50 -1.49
C ASN A 131 14.37 5.48 -0.35
N ILE A 132 14.14 6.74 -0.72
CA ILE A 132 13.56 7.79 0.11
C ILE A 132 12.29 8.25 -0.58
N THR A 133 11.19 8.33 0.14
CA THR A 133 9.91 8.83 -0.37
C THR A 133 9.57 10.13 0.35
N TYR A 134 9.38 11.19 -0.42
CA TYR A 134 8.83 12.46 0.05
C TYR A 134 7.36 12.54 -0.31
N ARG A 135 6.53 13.02 0.60
CA ARG A 135 5.12 13.35 0.32
C ARG A 135 4.72 14.70 0.87
N MET A 136 3.80 15.35 0.16
CA MET A 136 3.14 16.58 0.56
C MET A 136 1.65 16.52 0.21
N ALA A 137 0.80 17.02 1.08
CA ALA A 137 -0.64 17.19 0.83
C ALA A 137 -1.19 18.39 1.62
N GLU A 138 -2.37 18.87 1.24
CA GLU A 138 -3.16 19.78 2.08
C GLU A 138 -3.65 19.09 3.36
N GLY A 139 -3.68 19.83 4.47
CA GLY A 139 -4.12 19.35 5.77
C GLY A 139 -2.96 19.10 6.74
N THR A 140 -3.28 18.42 7.84
CA THR A 140 -2.37 18.23 8.98
C THR A 140 -2.22 16.77 9.41
N ASP A 141 -2.88 15.85 8.70
CA ASP A 141 -2.86 14.42 9.02
C ASP A 141 -1.52 13.78 8.61
N ASP A 142 -1.13 12.68 9.27
CA ASP A 142 0.07 11.92 8.90
C ASP A 142 -0.16 11.19 7.57
N ILE A 143 0.59 11.60 6.54
CA ILE A 143 0.54 11.03 5.18
C ILE A 143 1.74 10.13 4.85
N SER A 144 2.59 9.81 5.83
CA SER A 144 3.78 8.97 5.63
C SER A 144 3.43 7.57 5.10
N GLY A 145 2.22 7.08 5.41
CA GLY A 145 1.79 5.72 5.11
C GLY A 145 2.59 4.67 5.87
N GLU A 146 3.28 5.07 6.94
CA GLU A 146 4.17 4.23 7.70
C GLU A 146 3.55 3.84 9.04
N TYR A 147 3.31 2.53 9.23
CA TYR A 147 2.57 1.98 10.36
C TYR A 147 3.45 1.20 11.34
N ASN A 148 4.76 1.13 11.09
CA ASN A 148 5.70 0.50 12.00
C ASN A 148 5.84 1.28 13.31
N THR A 149 6.21 0.55 14.36
CA THR A 149 6.56 1.11 15.65
C THR A 149 8.06 1.33 15.76
N TYR A 150 8.43 2.46 16.36
CA TYR A 150 9.80 2.94 16.45
C TYR A 150 10.14 3.21 17.92
N GLU A 151 11.29 2.73 18.37
CA GLU A 151 11.72 2.93 19.77
C GLU A 151 12.27 4.33 20.01
N LYS A 152 12.83 4.94 18.96
CA LYS A 152 13.44 6.26 19.00
C LYS A 152 12.51 7.29 18.37
N LEU A 153 12.02 8.20 19.20
CA LEU A 153 11.25 9.37 18.80
C LEU A 153 12.02 10.62 19.17
N ARG A 154 12.09 11.60 18.26
CA ARG A 154 12.73 12.88 18.53
C ARG A 154 11.98 14.01 17.83
N GLU A 155 11.62 15.03 18.59
CA GLU A 155 11.14 16.29 18.05
C GLU A 155 12.33 17.24 17.85
N ILE A 156 12.40 17.86 16.68
CA ILE A 156 13.38 18.89 16.33
C ILE A 156 12.69 20.07 15.66
N THR A 157 13.32 21.24 15.67
CA THR A 157 12.85 22.40 14.91
C THR A 157 13.76 22.63 13.72
N VAL A 158 13.17 22.71 12.52
CA VAL A 158 13.87 23.03 11.26
C VAL A 158 13.09 24.14 10.57
N ASP A 159 13.72 25.27 10.30
CA ASP A 159 13.08 26.46 9.70
C ASP A 159 11.75 26.88 10.37
N GLY A 160 11.69 26.77 11.71
CA GLY A 160 10.51 27.10 12.50
C GLY A 160 9.39 26.04 12.50
N GLN A 161 9.55 24.94 11.76
CA GLN A 161 8.62 23.81 11.76
C GLN A 161 9.01 22.77 12.81
N ASN A 162 8.04 22.26 13.57
CA ASN A 162 8.28 21.14 14.49
C ASN A 162 8.20 19.82 13.71
N VAL A 163 9.34 19.13 13.65
CA VAL A 163 9.51 17.87 12.91
C VAL A 163 9.64 16.72 13.90
N LEU A 164 8.75 15.74 13.77
CA LEU A 164 8.83 14.48 14.50
C LEU A 164 9.62 13.47 13.69
N LEU A 165 10.77 13.06 14.22
CA LEU A 165 11.60 11.97 13.71
C LEU A 165 11.25 10.66 14.42
N LYS A 166 11.09 9.58 13.66
CA LYS A 166 10.83 8.23 14.17
C LYS A 166 11.85 7.26 13.58
N GLY A 167 12.41 6.41 14.43
CA GLY A 167 13.40 5.41 14.03
C GLY A 167 13.80 4.46 15.13
N ASN A 168 14.96 3.85 14.95
CA ASN A 168 15.55 2.92 15.92
C ASN A 168 17.00 3.34 16.23
N ASN A 169 17.82 2.43 16.75
CA ASN A 169 19.18 2.76 17.20
C ASN A 169 20.07 3.34 16.09
N ASP A 170 19.89 2.88 14.85
CA ASP A 170 20.79 3.20 13.73
C ASP A 170 20.47 4.53 13.02
N GLY A 171 19.40 5.22 13.41
CA GLY A 171 18.96 6.47 12.78
C GLY A 171 17.45 6.59 12.70
N TYR A 172 16.98 7.43 11.78
CA TYR A 172 15.55 7.72 11.60
C TYR A 172 15.08 7.27 10.22
N GLN A 173 13.98 6.52 10.19
CA GLN A 173 13.35 6.11 8.93
C GLN A 173 12.20 7.03 8.53
N VAL A 174 11.63 7.78 9.46
CA VAL A 174 10.46 8.62 9.22
C VAL A 174 10.69 10.02 9.79
N ALA A 175 10.32 11.04 9.02
CA ALA A 175 10.13 12.40 9.49
C ALA A 175 8.74 12.88 9.06
N THR A 176 7.98 13.48 9.98
CA THR A 176 6.65 14.04 9.70
C THR A 176 6.54 15.42 10.31
N TRP A 177 5.96 16.37 9.58
CA TRP A 177 5.72 17.72 10.08
C TRP A 177 4.58 18.40 9.30
N THR A 178 4.13 19.54 9.81
CA THR A 178 3.12 20.38 9.16
C THR A 178 3.46 21.86 9.37
N ASP A 179 3.12 22.70 8.39
CA ASP A 179 3.15 24.17 8.53
C ASP A 179 1.77 24.74 8.95
N GLY A 180 0.83 23.86 9.30
CA GLY A 180 -0.56 24.18 9.64
C GLY A 180 -1.51 24.22 8.44
N THR A 181 -0.99 24.33 7.22
CA THR A 181 -1.78 24.29 5.97
C THR A 181 -1.52 23.00 5.19
N TYR A 182 -0.25 22.58 5.15
CA TYR A 182 0.21 21.39 4.47
C TYR A 182 0.87 20.43 5.45
N THR A 183 0.77 19.15 5.12
CA THR A 183 1.41 18.06 5.83
C THR A 183 2.48 17.45 4.94
N TYR A 184 3.57 17.02 5.57
CA TYR A 184 4.77 16.59 4.91
C TYR A 184 5.29 15.30 5.55
N SER A 185 5.90 14.45 4.74
CA SER A 185 6.65 13.31 5.25
C SER A 185 7.87 12.98 4.41
N ILE A 186 8.90 12.47 5.08
CA ILE A 186 10.04 11.79 4.47
C ILE A 186 10.09 10.40 5.09
N THR A 187 10.03 9.35 4.26
CA THR A 187 10.26 7.97 4.69
C THR A 187 11.45 7.38 3.96
N SER A 188 12.20 6.48 4.60
CA SER A 188 13.34 5.82 3.95
C SER A 188 13.41 4.34 4.32
N GLY A 189 13.78 3.52 3.34
CA GLY A 189 13.99 2.07 3.54
C GLY A 189 15.18 1.74 4.43
N SER A 190 16.12 2.68 4.60
CA SER A 190 17.25 2.56 5.54
C SER A 190 17.31 3.78 6.47
N PRO A 191 17.76 3.63 7.73
CA PRO A 191 17.85 4.75 8.65
C PRO A 191 18.76 5.86 8.12
N LEU A 192 18.24 7.09 8.12
CA LEU A 192 18.96 8.31 7.81
C LEU A 192 19.50 8.95 9.09
N ARG A 193 20.62 9.67 8.96
CA ARG A 193 21.10 10.56 10.03
C ARG A 193 20.21 11.79 10.07
N GLU A 194 20.03 12.34 11.27
CA GLU A 194 19.27 13.57 11.47
C GLU A 194 19.70 14.71 10.55
N LYS A 195 21.03 14.93 10.40
CA LYS A 195 21.57 15.95 9.52
C LYS A 195 21.10 15.79 8.07
N GLN A 196 20.96 14.56 7.57
CA GLN A 196 20.49 14.32 6.21
C GLN A 196 19.02 14.72 6.07
N ILE A 197 18.19 14.39 7.06
CA ILE A 197 16.78 14.79 7.09
C ILE A 197 16.65 16.32 7.18
N VAL A 198 17.42 16.96 8.07
CA VAL A 198 17.45 18.43 8.21
C VAL A 198 17.80 19.09 6.88
N GLN A 199 18.87 18.64 6.21
CA GLN A 199 19.28 19.19 4.91
C GLN A 199 18.21 19.02 3.82
N MET A 200 17.47 17.90 3.83
CA MET A 200 16.34 17.71 2.91
C MET A 200 15.23 18.73 3.17
N ILE A 201 14.89 18.95 4.44
CA ILE A 201 13.81 19.87 4.85
C ILE A 201 14.18 21.34 4.54
N GLU A 202 15.40 21.76 4.89
CA GLU A 202 15.93 23.10 4.57
C GLU A 202 16.02 23.34 3.05
N GLY A 203 16.14 22.27 2.25
CA GLY A 203 16.18 22.32 0.79
C GLY A 203 14.81 22.39 0.11
N ILE A 204 13.70 22.45 0.85
CA ILE A 204 12.35 22.45 0.27
C ILE A 204 12.01 23.81 -0.33
N GLN A 205 11.62 23.81 -1.62
CA GLN A 205 11.25 25.01 -2.39
C GLN A 205 9.99 24.80 -3.21
#